data_AF-A0A2T9YG67-F1
#
_entry.id   AF-A0A2T9YG67-F1
#
_cell.length_a   1.000
_cell.length_b   1.000
_cell.length_c   1.000
_cell.angle_alpha   90.00
_cell.angle_beta   90.00
_cell.angle_gamma   90.00
#
_symmetry.space_group_name_H-M   'P 1'
#
loop_
_entity.id
_entity.type
_entity.pdbx_description
1 polymer ?
#
loop_
_entity_poly.entity_id
_entity_poly.type
_entity_poly.pdbx_seq_one_letter_code
_entity_poly.pdbx_strand_id
1 'polypeptide(L)'
;MSLRSVFKSSRPLFAFQKSLQTPKRKHSSSPTKSNVSIVFDIDGVLVKGKHVLEEGKKAMRYLNGENPLGIKVPYIFMTNSGGISEEEKANELTNALETQITQDQVVLSHSPMRQLVSQYKNKSVLVVGGIGNRCAEIAHSYGFDKVVTPQDIHRWSPAIWQFSEPSSKGFLKDGETIDFNTEKISAILMFHDTYNYGRDLQIVMDVLRSKDGALGNEFCLNNSQSVPLWVSNEDFLFSNERIHPRFAQGAFHVCLKALWEKSTGKELKVNVFGKPHKVQYEYAENLLHSWIQLHTIKNGSISENSNSAPHFPKIYAIGDNPNSDIAGANRHGWSSVLVRTGVFNGRKGENHHEHRATHVSDHVLDAVKILRIMSGRQGEQARLKELKDKAAKGGPLLTGGIKKSGKK
;
A
#
# COMPACT_ATOMS: atom_id res chain seq x y z
N MET A 1 49.94 -75.58 -28.17
CA MET A 1 49.83 -74.22 -28.76
C MET A 1 50.73 -73.29 -27.97
N SER A 2 51.71 -72.71 -28.65
CA SER A 2 52.92 -72.09 -28.10
C SER A 2 52.74 -70.62 -27.76
N LEU A 3 53.36 -70.15 -26.66
CA LEU A 3 54.39 -69.08 -26.60
C LEU A 3 54.51 -68.59 -25.13
N ARG A 4 55.58 -68.95 -24.41
CA ARG A 4 56.81 -68.15 -24.11
C ARG A 4 56.54 -66.90 -23.24
N SER A 5 57.38 -66.45 -22.31
CA SER A 5 58.53 -66.93 -21.54
C SER A 5 59.02 -65.73 -20.71
N VAL A 6 59.63 -65.97 -19.54
CA VAL A 6 60.72 -65.17 -18.90
C VAL A 6 60.35 -63.93 -18.05
N PHE A 7 60.80 -64.02 -16.79
CA PHE A 7 60.98 -62.97 -15.77
C PHE A 7 61.99 -61.88 -16.17
N LYS A 8 61.79 -60.63 -15.71
CA LYS A 8 62.83 -59.81 -15.02
C LYS A 8 62.37 -58.40 -14.59
N SER A 9 62.72 -58.12 -13.33
CA SER A 9 63.12 -56.87 -12.64
C SER A 9 62.94 -55.45 -13.23
N SER A 10 62.88 -54.51 -12.26
CA SER A 10 63.55 -53.18 -12.19
C SER A 10 62.66 -51.92 -12.26
N ARG A 11 62.75 -51.11 -11.19
CA ARG A 11 62.45 -49.65 -11.07
C ARG A 11 63.30 -48.80 -12.04
N PRO A 12 63.27 -47.45 -12.06
CA PRO A 12 62.23 -46.43 -11.73
C PRO A 12 62.04 -45.41 -12.89
N LEU A 13 61.11 -44.45 -12.78
CA LEU A 13 61.24 -43.16 -13.50
C LEU A 13 60.49 -42.02 -12.78
N PHE A 14 61.23 -40.90 -12.65
CA PHE A 14 60.88 -39.64 -12.01
C PHE A 14 59.60 -39.00 -12.57
N ALA A 15 58.72 -38.49 -11.68
CA ALA A 15 57.62 -37.61 -12.05
C ALA A 15 57.82 -36.22 -11.44
N PHE A 16 57.88 -35.23 -12.33
CA PHE A 16 57.99 -33.79 -12.08
C PHE A 16 56.76 -33.23 -11.34
N GLN A 17 57.03 -32.42 -10.32
CA GLN A 17 56.05 -31.67 -9.56
C GLN A 17 55.55 -30.46 -10.38
N LYS A 18 54.27 -30.41 -10.75
CA LYS A 18 53.63 -29.22 -11.33
C LYS A 18 52.86 -28.47 -10.24
N SER A 19 53.19 -27.19 -10.08
CA SER A 19 52.61 -26.24 -9.14
C SER A 19 51.11 -26.02 -9.38
N LEU A 20 50.31 -26.18 -8.33
CA LEU A 20 48.91 -25.76 -8.27
C LEU A 20 48.83 -24.22 -8.24
N GLN A 21 48.30 -23.61 -9.30
CA GLN A 21 47.86 -22.23 -9.27
C GLN A 21 46.50 -22.15 -8.57
N THR A 22 46.42 -21.37 -7.51
CA THR A 22 45.18 -21.05 -6.80
C THR A 22 44.30 -20.12 -7.65
N PRO A 23 42.97 -20.34 -7.73
CA PRO A 23 42.10 -19.46 -8.48
C PRO A 23 41.94 -18.12 -7.75
N LYS A 24 42.14 -17.01 -8.48
CA LYS A 24 41.87 -15.65 -8.00
C LYS A 24 40.41 -15.54 -7.56
N ARG A 25 40.22 -15.25 -6.28
CA ARG A 25 38.95 -14.98 -5.62
C ARG A 25 38.26 -13.79 -6.33
N LYS A 26 37.17 -14.05 -7.08
CA LYS A 26 36.27 -12.99 -7.55
C LYS A 26 35.66 -12.35 -6.31
N HIS A 27 35.95 -11.06 -6.08
CA HIS A 27 35.20 -10.27 -5.11
C HIS A 27 33.74 -10.24 -5.57
N SER A 28 32.86 -10.98 -4.89
CA SER A 28 31.42 -10.79 -5.00
C SER A 28 31.11 -9.42 -4.40
N SER A 29 30.79 -8.44 -5.24
CA SER A 29 30.15 -7.22 -4.77
C SER A 29 28.85 -7.61 -4.08
N SER A 30 28.71 -7.28 -2.79
CA SER A 30 27.43 -7.37 -2.09
C SER A 30 26.34 -6.69 -2.93
N PRO A 31 25.11 -7.21 -3.00
CA PRO A 31 24.01 -6.53 -3.69
C PRO A 31 23.91 -5.10 -3.15
N THR A 32 24.10 -4.11 -4.02
CA THR A 32 23.88 -2.71 -3.67
C THR A 32 22.41 -2.55 -3.26
N LYS A 33 22.16 -2.30 -1.98
CA LYS A 33 20.81 -2.05 -1.45
C LYS A 33 20.20 -0.83 -2.17
N SER A 34 18.91 -0.90 -2.49
CA SER A 34 18.20 0.27 -3.01
C SER A 34 18.08 1.33 -1.92
N ASN A 35 18.48 2.56 -2.22
CA ASN A 35 18.26 3.72 -1.34
C ASN A 35 16.89 4.36 -1.57
N VAL A 36 16.05 3.75 -2.40
CA VAL A 36 14.69 4.19 -2.70
C VAL A 36 13.68 3.06 -2.48
N SER A 37 12.49 3.43 -2.02
CA SER A 37 11.29 2.60 -1.96
C SER A 37 10.11 3.37 -2.55
N ILE A 38 9.07 2.66 -2.98
CA ILE A 38 7.96 3.24 -3.75
C ILE A 38 6.61 2.92 -3.12
N VAL A 39 5.72 3.90 -3.12
CA VAL A 39 4.30 3.70 -2.84
C VAL A 39 3.54 4.07 -4.10
N PHE A 40 2.80 3.11 -4.65
CA PHE A 40 1.99 3.32 -5.84
C PHE A 40 0.55 3.62 -5.47
N ASP A 41 -0.03 4.67 -6.04
CA ASP A 41 -1.45 4.63 -6.32
C ASP A 41 -1.74 3.61 -7.45
N ILE A 42 -2.99 3.14 -7.54
CA ILE A 42 -3.40 2.08 -8.46
C ILE A 42 -4.14 2.65 -9.66
N ASP A 43 -5.26 3.32 -9.40
CA ASP A 43 -6.18 3.81 -10.43
C ASP A 43 -5.55 5.02 -11.14
N GLY A 44 -5.56 5.04 -12.47
CA GLY A 44 -4.88 6.08 -13.24
C GLY A 44 -3.35 5.97 -13.28
N VAL A 45 -2.72 5.10 -12.47
CA VAL A 45 -1.25 4.88 -12.45
C VAL A 45 -0.84 3.53 -13.04
N LEU A 46 -1.48 2.46 -12.59
CA LEU A 46 -1.21 1.08 -12.99
C LEU A 46 -2.37 0.47 -13.78
N VAL A 47 -3.59 0.93 -13.50
CA VAL A 47 -4.84 0.44 -14.07
C VAL A 47 -5.73 1.62 -14.45
N LYS A 48 -6.53 1.49 -15.51
CA LYS A 48 -7.58 2.44 -15.87
C LYS A 48 -8.89 1.69 -16.09
N GLY A 49 -9.79 1.74 -15.10
CA GLY A 49 -10.98 0.89 -15.09
C GLY A 49 -10.58 -0.58 -14.96
N LYS A 50 -10.95 -1.42 -15.94
CA LYS A 50 -10.53 -2.83 -16.00
C LYS A 50 -9.24 -3.07 -16.81
N HIS A 51 -8.70 -2.02 -17.42
CA HIS A 51 -7.55 -2.15 -18.32
C HIS A 51 -6.25 -1.89 -17.57
N VAL A 52 -5.38 -2.90 -17.51
CA VAL A 52 -4.03 -2.75 -17.00
C VAL A 52 -3.20 -1.94 -17.99
N LEU A 53 -2.42 -0.98 -17.50
CA LEU A 53 -1.46 -0.26 -18.33
C LEU A 53 -0.22 -1.13 -18.55
N GLU A 54 0.19 -1.32 -19.80
CA GLU A 54 1.36 -2.14 -20.15
C GLU A 54 2.66 -1.59 -19.54
N GLU A 55 2.72 -0.27 -19.33
CA GLU A 55 3.78 0.41 -18.59
C GLU A 55 3.83 -0.03 -17.12
N GLY A 56 2.69 -0.37 -16.51
CA GLY A 56 2.61 -0.89 -15.15
C GLY A 56 3.29 -2.24 -15.01
N LYS A 57 3.00 -3.20 -15.91
CA LYS A 57 3.68 -4.51 -15.98
C LYS A 57 5.20 -4.35 -16.16
N LYS A 58 5.60 -3.50 -17.10
CA LYS A 58 7.02 -3.19 -17.36
C LYS A 58 7.68 -2.55 -16.13
N ALA A 59 6.98 -1.67 -15.41
CA ALA A 59 7.48 -1.05 -14.19
C ALA A 59 7.69 -2.09 -13.09
N MET A 60 6.77 -3.05 -12.90
CA MET A 60 6.95 -4.12 -11.91
C MET A 60 8.17 -4.99 -12.24
N ARG A 61 8.31 -5.45 -13.49
CA ARG A 61 9.51 -6.20 -13.94
C ARG A 61 10.80 -5.41 -13.70
N TYR A 62 10.80 -4.13 -14.05
CA TYR A 62 11.93 -3.23 -13.82
C TYR A 62 12.28 -3.13 -12.33
N LEU A 63 11.31 -2.96 -11.44
CA LEU A 63 11.53 -2.89 -9.99
C LEU A 63 11.97 -4.23 -9.40
N ASN A 64 11.59 -5.35 -10.01
CA ASN A 64 11.92 -6.71 -9.56
C ASN A 64 13.27 -7.23 -10.08
N GLY A 65 14.06 -6.40 -10.76
CA GLY A 65 15.45 -6.71 -11.12
C GLY A 65 15.75 -6.67 -12.61
N GLU A 66 14.75 -6.53 -13.49
CA GLU A 66 14.95 -6.35 -14.94
C GLU A 66 15.34 -4.90 -15.29
N ASN A 67 16.18 -4.30 -14.44
CA ASN A 67 16.75 -2.98 -14.66
C ASN A 67 18.27 -3.10 -14.87
N PRO A 68 18.93 -2.08 -15.44
CA PRO A 68 20.34 -2.17 -15.83
C PRO A 68 21.36 -2.49 -14.72
N LEU A 69 20.98 -2.41 -13.43
CA LEU A 69 21.90 -2.81 -12.32
C LEU A 69 21.40 -4.04 -11.55
N GLY A 70 20.33 -4.71 -11.97
CA GLY A 70 19.86 -5.95 -11.35
C GLY A 70 19.39 -5.82 -9.88
N ILE A 71 18.98 -4.62 -9.44
CA ILE A 71 18.61 -4.37 -8.04
C ILE A 71 17.10 -4.43 -7.88
N LYS A 72 16.61 -5.08 -6.83
CA LYS A 72 15.20 -5.03 -6.44
C LYS A 72 14.90 -3.76 -5.63
N VAL A 73 13.81 -3.09 -5.98
CA VAL A 73 13.33 -1.88 -5.29
C VAL A 73 12.07 -2.25 -4.50
N PRO A 74 11.99 -1.98 -3.19
CA PRO A 74 10.79 -2.21 -2.40
C PRO A 74 9.61 -1.35 -2.86
N TYR A 75 8.41 -1.94 -2.90
CA TYR A 75 7.19 -1.20 -3.19
C TYR A 75 5.96 -1.78 -2.50
N ILE A 76 4.99 -0.90 -2.26
CA ILE A 76 3.63 -1.21 -1.80
C ILE A 76 2.62 -0.41 -2.65
N PHE A 77 1.34 -0.75 -2.51
CA PHE A 77 0.21 -0.13 -3.19
C PHE A 77 -0.71 0.54 -2.17
N MET A 78 -1.15 1.76 -2.44
CA MET A 78 -2.01 2.56 -1.57
C MET A 78 -3.10 3.25 -2.39
N THR A 79 -4.36 2.83 -2.21
CA THR A 79 -5.53 3.35 -2.94
C THR A 79 -6.64 3.79 -1.98
N ASN A 80 -7.45 4.76 -2.41
CA ASN A 80 -8.71 5.12 -1.75
C ASN A 80 -9.88 4.19 -2.14
N SER A 81 -9.65 3.21 -3.03
CA SER A 81 -10.61 2.13 -3.27
C SER A 81 -10.76 1.25 -2.02
N GLY A 82 -11.86 0.50 -1.93
CA GLY A 82 -12.11 -0.45 -0.84
C GLY A 82 -13.19 -1.46 -1.20
N GLY A 83 -13.85 -2.01 -0.18
CA GLY A 83 -15.01 -2.90 -0.34
C GLY A 83 -14.66 -4.37 -0.59
N ILE A 84 -13.37 -4.69 -0.68
CA ILE A 84 -12.80 -6.04 -0.77
C ILE A 84 -11.62 -6.14 0.21
N SER A 85 -11.15 -7.35 0.53
CA SER A 85 -10.00 -7.50 1.43
C SER A 85 -8.67 -7.11 0.75
N GLU A 86 -7.64 -6.83 1.55
CA GLU A 86 -6.28 -6.61 1.03
C GLU A 86 -5.76 -7.82 0.26
N GLU A 87 -6.11 -9.04 0.70
CA GLU A 87 -5.75 -10.29 0.02
C GLU A 87 -6.41 -10.41 -1.35
N GLU A 88 -7.71 -10.12 -1.44
CA GLU A 88 -8.42 -10.13 -2.71
C GLU A 88 -7.85 -9.08 -3.67
N LYS A 89 -7.58 -7.87 -3.18
CA LYS A 89 -6.94 -6.83 -4.00
C LYS A 89 -5.53 -7.23 -4.44
N ALA A 90 -4.74 -7.84 -3.56
CA ALA A 90 -3.41 -8.33 -3.91
C ALA A 90 -3.46 -9.40 -5.01
N ASN A 91 -4.46 -10.29 -4.98
CA ASN A 91 -4.69 -11.30 -6.02
C ASN A 91 -5.11 -10.65 -7.35
N GLU A 92 -6.01 -9.66 -7.33
CA GLU A 92 -6.38 -8.88 -8.52
C GLU A 92 -5.14 -8.22 -9.14
N LEU A 93 -4.33 -7.54 -8.33
CA LEU A 93 -3.10 -6.89 -8.79
C LEU A 93 -2.05 -7.90 -9.29
N THR A 94 -1.94 -9.07 -8.65
CA THR A 94 -1.00 -10.11 -9.06
C THR A 94 -1.29 -10.58 -10.48
N ASN A 95 -2.56 -10.86 -10.77
CA ASN A 95 -3.01 -11.28 -12.08
C ASN A 95 -2.87 -10.15 -13.12
N ALA A 96 -3.25 -8.93 -12.72
CA ALA A 96 -3.17 -7.76 -13.58
C ALA A 96 -1.73 -7.43 -14.01
N LEU A 97 -0.80 -7.40 -13.05
CA LEU A 97 0.57 -6.93 -13.23
C LEU A 97 1.58 -8.05 -13.53
N GLU A 98 1.11 -9.30 -13.58
CA GLU A 98 1.94 -10.50 -13.83
C GLU A 98 3.13 -10.57 -12.86
N THR A 99 2.89 -10.22 -11.60
CA THR A 99 3.90 -10.09 -10.56
C THR A 99 3.30 -10.51 -9.22
N GLN A 100 3.97 -11.36 -8.45
CA GLN A 100 3.46 -11.78 -7.15
C GLN A 100 3.36 -10.60 -6.18
N ILE A 101 2.14 -10.33 -5.72
CA ILE A 101 1.82 -9.30 -4.72
C ILE A 101 1.09 -9.99 -3.58
N THR A 102 1.42 -9.62 -2.34
CA THR A 102 0.74 -10.15 -1.14
C THR A 102 -0.09 -9.07 -0.45
N GLN A 103 -0.99 -9.48 0.45
CA GLN A 103 -1.79 -8.53 1.26
C GLN A 103 -0.91 -7.55 2.06
N ASP A 104 0.30 -7.98 2.46
CA ASP A 104 1.27 -7.16 3.19
C ASP A 104 1.95 -6.08 2.32
N GLN A 105 1.45 -5.88 1.09
CA GLN A 105 1.84 -4.81 0.18
C GLN A 105 0.67 -3.90 -0.18
N VAL A 106 -0.54 -4.15 0.32
CA VAL A 106 -1.74 -3.43 -0.11
C VAL A 106 -2.32 -2.64 1.05
N VAL A 107 -2.55 -1.35 0.80
CA VAL A 107 -3.27 -0.44 1.68
C VAL A 107 -4.50 0.06 0.93
N LEU A 108 -5.68 -0.33 1.41
CA LEU A 108 -6.98 0.17 0.98
C LEU A 108 -7.42 1.34 1.87
N SER A 109 -8.50 2.02 1.46
CA SER A 109 -9.12 3.10 2.23
C SER A 109 -9.47 2.71 3.67
N HIS A 110 -9.96 1.49 3.88
CA HIS A 110 -10.35 0.99 5.20
C HIS A 110 -9.22 0.30 5.97
N SER A 111 -8.06 -0.01 5.37
CA SER A 111 -6.98 -0.75 6.06
C SER A 111 -6.52 -0.10 7.37
N PRO A 112 -6.36 1.25 7.45
CA PRO A 112 -5.96 1.87 8.71
C PRO A 112 -7.02 1.78 9.81
N MET A 113 -8.29 1.50 9.48
CA MET A 113 -9.34 1.28 10.49
C MET A 113 -9.08 0.06 11.37
N ARG A 114 -8.15 -0.84 11.00
CA ARG A 114 -7.61 -1.89 11.90
C ARG A 114 -7.14 -1.33 13.24
N GLN A 115 -6.62 -0.08 13.26
CA GLN A 115 -6.15 0.56 14.49
C GLN A 115 -7.29 0.82 15.50
N LEU A 116 -8.53 1.00 15.01
CA LEU A 116 -9.72 1.25 15.83
C LEU A 116 -10.16 -0.01 16.61
N VAL A 117 -9.69 -1.20 16.24
CA VAL A 117 -9.98 -2.45 16.96
C VAL A 117 -9.58 -2.34 18.43
N SER A 118 -8.45 -1.69 18.74
CA SER A 118 -8.00 -1.46 20.12
C SER A 118 -9.06 -0.75 20.99
N GLN A 119 -9.91 0.08 20.39
CA GLN A 119 -10.94 0.86 21.07
C GLN A 119 -12.33 0.19 21.07
N TYR A 120 -12.63 -0.61 20.04
CA TYR A 120 -13.99 -1.14 19.79
C TYR A 120 -14.09 -2.65 19.69
N LYS A 121 -13.02 -3.42 19.91
CA LYS A 121 -13.00 -4.89 19.75
C LYS A 121 -14.26 -5.61 20.26
N ASN A 122 -14.62 -5.39 21.52
CA ASN A 122 -15.76 -6.04 22.18
C ASN A 122 -17.06 -5.21 22.17
N LYS A 123 -17.11 -4.12 21.39
CA LYS A 123 -18.24 -3.18 21.33
C LYS A 123 -18.94 -3.30 20.00
N SER A 124 -20.26 -3.11 19.99
CA SER A 124 -21.02 -3.12 18.75
C SER A 124 -20.64 -1.94 17.87
N VAL A 125 -20.25 -2.22 16.63
CA VAL A 125 -19.93 -1.21 15.62
C VAL A 125 -20.83 -1.40 14.40
N LEU A 126 -21.43 -0.29 13.94
CA LEU A 126 -22.21 -0.29 12.71
C LEU A 126 -21.26 -0.13 11.52
N VAL A 127 -21.10 -1.19 10.73
CA VAL A 127 -20.27 -1.18 9.53
C VAL A 127 -21.15 -0.90 8.31
N VAL A 128 -20.85 0.19 7.61
CA VAL A 128 -21.64 0.68 6.46
C VAL A 128 -20.84 0.53 5.17
N GLY A 129 -21.54 0.11 4.12
CA GLY A 129 -21.02 0.03 2.76
C GLY A 129 -20.63 -1.37 2.30
N GLY A 130 -20.23 -1.45 1.03
CA GLY A 130 -19.84 -2.69 0.37
C GLY A 130 -21.02 -3.44 -0.24
N ILE A 131 -20.70 -4.39 -1.12
CA ILE A 131 -21.70 -5.28 -1.71
C ILE A 131 -22.05 -6.37 -0.69
N GLY A 132 -23.33 -6.52 -0.39
CA GLY A 132 -23.80 -7.50 0.59
C GLY A 132 -23.14 -7.27 1.96
N ASN A 133 -22.54 -8.31 2.53
CA ASN A 133 -21.90 -8.26 3.85
C ASN A 133 -20.38 -8.10 3.82
N ARG A 134 -19.78 -7.85 2.64
CA ARG A 134 -18.31 -7.92 2.48
C ARG A 134 -17.55 -6.99 3.41
N CYS A 135 -18.01 -5.74 3.60
CA CYS A 135 -17.36 -4.83 4.54
C CYS A 135 -17.47 -5.29 6.00
N ALA A 136 -18.58 -5.92 6.38
CA ALA A 136 -18.75 -6.50 7.71
C ALA A 136 -17.82 -7.69 7.93
N GLU A 137 -17.66 -8.56 6.93
CA GLU A 137 -16.70 -9.68 6.96
C GLU A 137 -15.25 -9.18 7.08
N ILE A 138 -14.89 -8.12 6.34
CA ILE A 138 -13.57 -7.48 6.43
C ILE A 138 -13.36 -6.89 7.82
N ALA A 139 -14.32 -6.14 8.36
CA ALA A 139 -14.24 -5.60 9.71
C ALA A 139 -14.09 -6.72 10.75
N HIS A 140 -14.87 -7.78 10.65
CA HIS A 140 -14.72 -8.94 11.54
C HIS A 140 -13.32 -9.57 11.40
N SER A 141 -12.77 -9.68 10.18
CA SER A 141 -11.40 -10.17 9.94
C SER A 141 -10.31 -9.27 10.55
N TYR A 142 -10.61 -7.99 10.77
CA TYR A 142 -9.70 -7.06 11.44
C TYR A 142 -9.69 -7.28 12.96
N GLY A 143 -10.73 -7.91 13.52
CA GLY A 143 -10.87 -8.18 14.95
C GLY A 143 -11.95 -7.36 15.66
N PHE A 144 -12.91 -6.78 14.94
CA PHE A 144 -14.14 -6.29 15.56
C PHE A 144 -15.07 -7.48 15.83
N ASP A 145 -15.33 -7.79 17.10
CA ASP A 145 -16.05 -9.01 17.48
C ASP A 145 -17.57 -8.84 17.33
N LYS A 146 -18.08 -7.61 17.47
CA LYS A 146 -19.51 -7.29 17.37
C LYS A 146 -19.78 -6.35 16.20
N VAL A 147 -19.87 -6.91 15.00
CA VAL A 147 -20.20 -6.16 13.79
C VAL A 147 -21.68 -6.26 13.49
N VAL A 148 -22.32 -5.11 13.24
CA VAL A 148 -23.71 -5.02 12.76
C VAL A 148 -23.76 -4.19 11.48
N THR A 149 -24.72 -4.47 10.61
CA THR A 149 -24.90 -3.76 9.34
C THR A 149 -26.22 -2.99 9.31
N PRO A 150 -26.38 -2.01 8.40
CA PRO A 150 -27.68 -1.39 8.15
C PRO A 150 -28.77 -2.41 7.79
N GLN A 151 -28.40 -3.50 7.12
CA GLN A 151 -29.34 -4.56 6.78
C GLN A 151 -29.82 -5.34 8.02
N ASP A 152 -28.97 -5.55 9.03
CA ASP A 152 -29.37 -6.22 10.28
C ASP A 152 -30.36 -5.37 11.08
N ILE A 153 -30.11 -4.06 11.16
CA ILE A 153 -31.02 -3.10 11.81
C ILE A 153 -32.36 -3.03 11.07
N HIS A 154 -32.33 -3.01 9.74
CA HIS A 154 -33.56 -2.98 8.93
C HIS A 154 -34.37 -4.28 9.04
N ARG A 155 -33.71 -5.44 9.18
CA ARG A 155 -34.39 -6.72 9.49
C ARG A 155 -35.06 -6.69 10.86
N TRP A 156 -34.39 -6.09 11.85
CA TRP A 156 -34.94 -5.96 13.20
C TRP A 156 -36.16 -5.05 13.25
N SER A 157 -36.14 -3.92 12.54
CA SER A 157 -37.28 -3.01 12.44
C SER A 157 -37.50 -2.56 11.00
N PRO A 158 -38.37 -3.26 10.24
CA PRO A 158 -38.69 -2.90 8.85
C PRO A 158 -39.25 -1.48 8.71
N ALA A 159 -39.92 -0.97 9.75
CA ALA A 159 -40.50 0.37 9.78
C ALA A 159 -39.45 1.50 9.70
N ILE A 160 -38.19 1.25 10.06
CA ILE A 160 -37.10 2.25 9.93
C ILE A 160 -36.97 2.73 8.48
N TRP A 161 -37.21 1.85 7.51
CA TRP A 161 -37.14 2.21 6.10
C TRP A 161 -38.24 1.53 5.28
N GLN A 162 -39.46 2.05 5.44
CA GLN A 162 -40.68 1.55 4.80
C GLN A 162 -40.68 1.51 3.26
N PHE A 163 -39.69 2.12 2.59
CA PHE A 163 -39.63 2.20 1.13
C PHE A 163 -38.99 0.98 0.46
N SER A 164 -38.56 -0.02 1.24
CA SER A 164 -38.09 -1.30 0.71
C SER A 164 -38.28 -2.40 1.74
N GLU A 165 -38.49 -3.63 1.29
CA GLU A 165 -38.44 -4.79 2.18
C GLU A 165 -37.00 -5.10 2.62
N PRO A 166 -36.77 -5.54 3.87
CA PRO A 166 -35.46 -6.00 4.28
C PRO A 166 -35.09 -7.30 3.54
N SER A 167 -33.84 -7.39 3.08
CA SER A 167 -33.26 -8.64 2.61
C SER A 167 -33.32 -9.70 3.72
N SER A 168 -33.65 -10.94 3.34
CA SER A 168 -33.58 -12.11 4.23
C SER A 168 -32.15 -12.45 4.65
N LYS A 169 -31.15 -11.99 3.89
CA LYS A 169 -29.72 -12.15 4.19
C LYS A 169 -29.18 -10.88 4.86
N GLY A 170 -28.81 -10.99 6.13
CA GLY A 170 -28.00 -10.01 6.87
C GLY A 170 -26.62 -10.57 7.21
N PHE A 171 -25.81 -9.83 7.94
CA PHE A 171 -24.53 -10.33 8.47
C PHE A 171 -24.75 -11.20 9.71
N LEU A 172 -25.71 -10.81 10.55
CA LEU A 172 -26.16 -11.66 11.67
C LEU A 172 -26.82 -12.93 11.11
N LYS A 173 -26.44 -14.07 11.69
CA LYS A 173 -26.94 -15.38 11.27
C LYS A 173 -28.41 -15.54 11.67
N ASP A 174 -29.12 -16.40 10.96
CA ASP A 174 -30.49 -16.73 11.33
C ASP A 174 -30.53 -17.37 12.73
N GLY A 175 -31.34 -16.79 13.63
CA GLY A 175 -31.39 -17.15 15.05
C GLY A 175 -30.51 -16.28 15.96
N GLU A 176 -29.54 -15.54 15.43
CA GLU A 176 -28.88 -14.47 16.18
C GLU A 176 -29.81 -13.26 16.24
N THR A 177 -30.27 -12.93 17.45
CA THR A 177 -31.16 -11.79 17.69
C THR A 177 -30.45 -10.77 18.56
N ILE A 178 -30.23 -9.59 17.99
CA ILE A 178 -29.79 -8.41 18.73
C ILE A 178 -31.01 -7.52 18.91
N ASP A 179 -31.33 -7.18 20.15
CA ASP A 179 -32.34 -6.18 20.43
C ASP A 179 -31.72 -4.78 20.38
N PHE A 180 -31.86 -4.12 19.24
CA PHE A 180 -31.34 -2.76 19.05
C PHE A 180 -32.08 -1.69 19.87
N ASN A 181 -33.13 -2.06 20.63
CA ASN A 181 -33.66 -1.17 21.66
C ASN A 181 -32.64 -0.92 22.78
N THR A 182 -31.84 -1.93 23.12
CA THR A 182 -30.94 -1.92 24.27
C THR A 182 -29.47 -2.02 23.90
N GLU A 183 -29.15 -2.63 22.75
CA GLU A 183 -27.77 -2.72 22.25
C GLU A 183 -27.22 -1.34 21.91
N LYS A 184 -26.03 -1.02 22.45
CA LYS A 184 -25.37 0.27 22.25
C LYS A 184 -24.36 0.20 21.12
N ILE A 185 -24.70 0.77 19.97
CA ILE A 185 -23.73 0.97 18.89
C ILE A 185 -22.73 2.04 19.35
N SER A 186 -21.45 1.69 19.38
CA SER A 186 -20.39 2.53 19.95
C SER A 186 -19.64 3.37 18.92
N ALA A 187 -19.75 3.02 17.64
CA ALA A 187 -19.19 3.78 16.51
C ALA A 187 -19.86 3.36 15.20
N ILE A 188 -19.84 4.27 14.24
CA ILE A 188 -20.21 3.99 12.85
C ILE A 188 -18.92 3.98 12.02
N LEU A 189 -18.68 2.88 11.32
CA LEU A 189 -17.50 2.68 10.47
C LEU A 189 -17.95 2.51 9.01
N MET A 190 -17.81 3.56 8.22
CA MET A 190 -18.12 3.53 6.79
C MET A 190 -16.90 3.04 6.01
N PHE A 191 -16.87 1.75 5.70
CA PHE A 191 -15.74 1.09 5.04
C PHE A 191 -15.73 1.31 3.51
N HIS A 192 -16.90 1.52 2.91
CA HIS A 192 -17.06 1.72 1.46
C HIS A 192 -18.38 2.45 1.15
N ASP A 193 -18.64 2.78 -0.12
CA ASP A 193 -19.96 3.22 -0.60
C ASP A 193 -21.07 2.22 -0.27
N THR A 194 -22.26 2.74 0.04
CA THR A 194 -23.49 1.96 0.16
C THR A 194 -24.25 1.87 -1.16
N TYR A 195 -25.00 0.78 -1.33
CA TYR A 195 -25.89 0.53 -2.45
C TYR A 195 -27.35 0.88 -2.17
N ASN A 196 -27.69 1.33 -0.95
CA ASN A 196 -29.01 1.81 -0.58
C ASN A 196 -28.91 3.11 0.23
N TYR A 197 -28.77 4.23 -0.48
CA TYR A 197 -28.56 5.55 0.12
C TYR A 197 -29.67 5.91 1.11
N GLY A 198 -30.93 5.73 0.74
CA GLY A 198 -32.06 6.14 1.60
C GLY A 198 -32.07 5.41 2.95
N ARG A 199 -32.05 4.08 2.91
CA ARG A 199 -32.04 3.24 4.12
C ARG A 199 -30.83 3.53 5.00
N ASP A 200 -29.64 3.56 4.40
CA ASP A 200 -28.41 3.65 5.18
C ASP A 200 -28.20 5.07 5.71
N LEU A 201 -28.65 6.12 4.99
CA LEU A 201 -28.70 7.48 5.54
C LEU A 201 -29.64 7.55 6.75
N GLN A 202 -30.84 6.97 6.66
CA GLN A 202 -31.81 6.96 7.76
C GLN A 202 -31.24 6.26 8.99
N ILE A 203 -30.70 5.04 8.84
CA ILE A 203 -30.12 4.28 9.95
C ILE A 203 -28.91 5.00 10.56
N VAL A 204 -28.00 5.53 9.74
CA VAL A 204 -26.84 6.27 10.24
C VAL A 204 -27.29 7.52 11.01
N MET A 205 -28.29 8.25 10.51
CA MET A 205 -28.88 9.39 11.20
C MET A 205 -29.48 9.00 12.55
N ASP A 206 -30.25 7.92 12.61
CA ASP A 206 -30.89 7.46 13.85
C ASP A 206 -29.84 7.06 14.89
N VAL A 207 -28.79 6.35 14.50
CA VAL A 207 -27.68 5.99 15.41
C VAL A 207 -26.90 7.21 15.88
N LEU A 208 -26.63 8.19 14.99
CA LEU A 208 -25.91 9.41 15.38
C LEU A 208 -26.70 10.27 16.37
N ARG A 209 -28.04 10.26 16.27
CA ARG A 209 -28.94 11.07 17.09
C ARG A 209 -29.40 10.36 18.36
N SER A 210 -29.43 9.03 18.38
CA SER A 210 -29.95 8.25 19.50
C SER A 210 -29.10 8.42 20.75
N LYS A 211 -29.74 8.49 21.91
CA LYS A 211 -29.02 8.56 23.18
C LYS A 211 -28.23 7.26 23.41
N ASP A 212 -26.92 7.41 23.64
CA ASP A 212 -25.96 6.33 23.84
C ASP A 212 -25.83 5.30 22.68
N GLY A 213 -26.33 5.62 21.49
CA GLY A 213 -26.21 4.74 20.31
C GLY A 213 -27.18 3.55 20.28
N ALA A 214 -28.20 3.50 21.15
CA ALA A 214 -29.26 2.49 21.13
C ALA A 214 -30.53 3.04 20.47
N LEU A 215 -31.12 2.29 19.54
CA LEU A 215 -32.20 2.78 18.66
C LEU A 215 -33.58 2.83 19.32
N GLY A 216 -33.77 2.15 20.45
CA GLY A 216 -35.00 2.22 21.25
C GLY A 216 -35.08 3.46 22.14
N ASN A 217 -34.00 4.24 22.23
CA ASN A 217 -33.96 5.45 23.04
C ASN A 217 -34.46 6.68 22.28
N GLU A 218 -34.85 7.70 23.04
CA GLU A 218 -35.06 9.06 22.51
C GLU A 218 -33.79 9.61 21.83
N PHE A 219 -33.98 10.54 20.90
CA PHE A 219 -32.87 11.33 20.38
C PHE A 219 -32.30 12.26 21.46
N CYS A 220 -31.02 12.56 21.37
CA CYS A 220 -30.34 13.48 22.27
C CYS A 220 -31.03 14.86 22.29
N LEU A 221 -31.47 15.30 23.47
CA LEU A 221 -32.23 16.55 23.69
C LEU A 221 -31.52 17.79 23.12
N ASN A 222 -30.19 17.80 23.12
CA ASN A 222 -29.38 18.92 22.61
C ASN A 222 -28.94 18.72 21.15
N ASN A 223 -29.53 17.78 20.42
CA ASN A 223 -29.10 17.37 19.08
C ASN A 223 -27.59 17.08 19.00
N SER A 224 -27.01 16.52 20.05
CA SER A 224 -25.61 16.13 20.07
C SER A 224 -25.40 14.84 19.28
N GLN A 225 -24.27 14.75 18.60
CA GLN A 225 -23.80 13.51 18.00
C GLN A 225 -23.35 12.55 19.11
N SER A 226 -24.03 11.41 19.22
CA SER A 226 -23.84 10.44 20.31
C SER A 226 -22.64 9.53 20.11
N VAL A 227 -22.34 9.18 18.86
CA VAL A 227 -21.28 8.23 18.51
C VAL A 227 -20.35 8.81 17.46
N PRO A 228 -19.05 8.44 17.45
CA PRO A 228 -18.15 8.86 16.40
C PRO A 228 -18.49 8.19 15.06
N LEU A 229 -18.42 8.98 14.00
CA LEU A 229 -18.48 8.52 12.61
C LEU A 229 -17.06 8.48 12.05
N TRP A 230 -16.66 7.33 11.53
CA TRP A 230 -15.40 7.10 10.83
C TRP A 230 -15.68 6.75 9.39
N VAL A 231 -14.99 7.40 8.45
CA VAL A 231 -15.18 7.18 7.02
C VAL A 231 -13.86 6.86 6.36
N SER A 232 -13.86 5.93 5.40
CA SER A 232 -12.65 5.41 4.78
C SER A 232 -12.13 6.28 3.63
N ASN A 233 -13.01 7.03 2.96
CA ASN A 233 -12.69 7.81 1.79
C ASN A 233 -13.56 9.08 1.67
N GLU A 234 -12.96 10.27 1.56
CA GLU A 234 -13.69 11.52 1.36
C GLU A 234 -13.88 11.95 -0.10
N ASP A 235 -13.33 11.20 -1.05
CA ASP A 235 -13.40 11.57 -2.47
C ASP A 235 -14.86 11.73 -2.92
N PHE A 236 -15.18 12.89 -3.49
CA PHE A 236 -16.51 13.17 -4.03
C PHE A 236 -16.72 12.46 -5.38
N LEU A 237 -15.67 12.36 -6.18
CA LEU A 237 -15.70 11.78 -7.52
C LEU A 237 -14.58 10.75 -7.69
N PHE A 238 -14.84 9.73 -8.50
CA PHE A 238 -13.84 8.81 -8.99
C PHE A 238 -14.01 8.54 -10.50
N SER A 239 -12.95 8.04 -11.12
CA SER A 239 -12.95 7.67 -12.54
C SER A 239 -13.17 6.17 -12.72
N ASN A 240 -14.03 5.79 -13.66
CA ASN A 240 -14.19 4.41 -14.11
C ASN A 240 -14.23 4.35 -15.65
N GLU A 241 -14.81 3.29 -16.22
CA GLU A 241 -14.92 3.08 -17.68
C GLU A 241 -15.77 4.15 -18.40
N ARG A 242 -16.55 4.97 -17.68
CA ARG A 242 -17.39 6.03 -18.26
C ARG A 242 -16.56 7.29 -18.52
N ILE A 243 -16.95 8.02 -19.57
CA ILE A 243 -16.34 9.32 -19.93
C ILE A 243 -16.52 10.39 -18.84
N HIS A 244 -17.62 10.32 -18.08
CA HIS A 244 -17.91 11.26 -17.00
C HIS A 244 -17.61 10.61 -15.64
N PRO A 245 -16.94 11.33 -14.72
CA PRO A 245 -16.68 10.86 -13.36
C PRO A 245 -17.96 10.40 -12.65
N ARG A 246 -17.83 9.41 -11.77
CA ARG A 246 -18.93 8.89 -10.94
C ARG A 246 -18.77 9.40 -9.51
N PHE A 247 -19.87 9.46 -8.76
CA PHE A 247 -19.83 9.79 -7.34
C PHE A 247 -19.14 8.67 -6.55
N ALA A 248 -18.24 9.04 -5.66
CA ALA A 248 -17.63 8.16 -4.67
C ALA A 248 -18.25 8.38 -3.29
N GLN A 249 -17.68 7.76 -2.25
CA GLN A 249 -18.16 7.80 -0.87
C GLN A 249 -18.44 9.22 -0.34
N GLY A 250 -17.67 10.22 -0.80
CA GLY A 250 -17.88 11.62 -0.44
C GLY A 250 -19.28 12.16 -0.78
N ALA A 251 -19.96 11.65 -1.80
CA ALA A 251 -21.34 12.05 -2.11
C ALA A 251 -22.33 11.64 -1.01
N PHE A 252 -22.15 10.44 -0.43
CA PHE A 252 -22.92 10.02 0.74
C PHE A 252 -22.66 10.95 1.93
N HIS A 253 -21.40 11.37 2.14
CA HIS A 253 -21.06 12.32 3.21
C HIS A 253 -21.75 13.67 3.02
N VAL A 254 -21.83 14.18 1.79
CA VAL A 254 -22.55 15.43 1.49
C VAL A 254 -24.03 15.29 1.86
N CYS A 255 -24.68 14.21 1.43
CA CYS A 255 -26.08 13.94 1.79
C CYS A 255 -26.27 13.84 3.30
N LEU A 256 -25.42 13.07 3.99
CA LEU A 256 -25.50 12.87 5.43
C LEU A 256 -25.30 14.18 6.20
N LYS A 257 -24.31 14.99 5.82
CA LYS A 257 -24.05 16.31 6.43
C LYS A 257 -25.25 17.24 6.25
N ALA A 258 -25.83 17.29 5.05
CA ALA A 258 -27.00 18.12 4.77
C ALA A 258 -28.23 17.69 5.60
N LEU A 259 -28.49 16.38 5.69
CA LEU A 259 -29.58 15.83 6.51
C LEU A 259 -29.34 16.10 8.00
N TRP A 260 -28.10 15.93 8.47
CA TRP A 260 -27.71 16.23 9.84
C TRP A 260 -27.94 17.69 10.18
N GLU A 261 -27.38 18.62 9.40
CA GLU A 261 -27.52 20.05 9.62
C GLU A 261 -29.00 20.47 9.58
N LYS A 262 -29.76 19.98 8.60
CA LYS A 262 -31.20 20.29 8.50
C LYS A 262 -32.01 19.77 9.69
N SER A 263 -31.61 18.63 10.26
CA SER A 263 -32.32 17.99 11.37
C SER A 263 -31.91 18.51 12.75
N THR A 264 -30.67 19.01 12.89
CA THR A 264 -30.06 19.32 14.19
C THR A 264 -29.69 20.79 14.37
N GLY A 265 -29.54 21.53 13.26
CA GLY A 265 -28.98 22.88 13.24
C GLY A 265 -27.47 22.93 13.53
N LYS A 266 -26.76 21.79 13.45
CA LYS A 266 -25.34 21.67 13.82
C LYS A 266 -24.53 21.04 12.71
N GLU A 267 -23.21 21.28 12.75
CA GLU A 267 -22.26 20.58 11.88
C GLU A 267 -22.05 19.13 12.36
N LEU A 268 -21.96 18.19 11.41
CA LEU A 268 -21.65 16.79 11.67
C LEU A 268 -20.14 16.59 11.82
N LYS A 269 -19.70 15.95 12.90
CA LYS A 269 -18.29 15.63 13.11
C LYS A 269 -17.96 14.27 12.48
N VAL A 270 -16.99 14.28 11.57
CA VAL A 270 -16.56 13.10 10.82
C VAL A 270 -15.06 12.91 11.00
N ASN A 271 -14.64 11.69 11.35
CA ASN A 271 -13.24 11.31 11.36
C ASN A 271 -12.92 10.61 10.03
N VAL A 272 -11.88 11.08 9.34
CA VAL A 272 -11.64 10.74 7.94
C VAL A 272 -10.33 9.98 7.79
N PHE A 273 -10.38 8.85 7.09
CA PHE A 273 -9.24 8.10 6.58
C PHE A 273 -9.11 8.28 5.06
N GLY A 274 -8.17 7.57 4.44
CA GLY A 274 -7.87 7.74 3.02
C GLY A 274 -6.91 8.89 2.76
N LYS A 275 -6.34 8.91 1.57
CA LYS A 275 -5.52 10.01 1.05
C LYS A 275 -6.42 11.26 0.91
N PRO A 276 -5.92 12.48 1.22
CA PRO A 276 -4.55 12.84 1.57
C PRO A 276 -4.24 12.83 3.10
N HIS A 277 -5.05 12.15 3.93
CA HIS A 277 -4.93 12.26 5.39
C HIS A 277 -3.70 11.56 5.94
N LYS A 278 -3.11 12.17 6.97
CA LYS A 278 -1.86 11.72 7.62
C LYS A 278 -1.91 10.25 8.03
N VAL A 279 -3.03 9.82 8.59
CA VAL A 279 -3.24 8.45 9.08
C VAL A 279 -3.05 7.38 7.99
N GLN A 280 -3.41 7.69 6.74
CA GLN A 280 -3.24 6.78 5.61
C GLN A 280 -1.75 6.59 5.28
N TYR A 281 -0.99 7.69 5.29
CA TYR A 281 0.44 7.69 4.97
C TYR A 281 1.28 7.08 6.09
N GLU A 282 0.95 7.36 7.36
CA GLU A 282 1.58 6.71 8.52
C GLU A 282 1.37 5.18 8.49
N TYR A 283 0.15 4.74 8.14
CA TYR A 283 -0.13 3.31 8.00
C TYR A 283 0.68 2.67 6.86
N ALA A 284 0.71 3.32 5.69
CA ALA A 284 1.48 2.85 4.53
C ALA A 284 2.99 2.83 4.79
N GLU A 285 3.52 3.82 5.51
CA GLU A 285 4.93 3.87 5.91
C GLU A 285 5.31 2.67 6.78
N ASN A 286 4.51 2.39 7.81
CA ASN A 286 4.73 1.28 8.71
C ASN A 286 4.66 -0.07 7.97
N LEU A 287 3.67 -0.25 7.09
CA LEU A 287 3.52 -1.46 6.29
C LEU A 287 4.71 -1.64 5.33
N LEU A 288 5.16 -0.58 4.66
CA LEU A 288 6.35 -0.61 3.80
C LEU A 288 7.63 -0.94 4.60
N HIS A 289 7.79 -0.36 5.78
CA HIS A 289 8.93 -0.65 6.66
C HIS A 289 8.94 -2.11 7.10
N SER A 290 7.80 -2.65 7.55
CA SER A 290 7.66 -4.07 7.89
C SER A 290 7.94 -4.96 6.68
N TRP A 291 7.42 -4.62 5.50
CA TRP A 291 7.67 -5.36 4.27
C TRP A 291 9.17 -5.41 3.94
N ILE A 292 9.85 -4.26 4.02
CA ILE A 292 11.30 -4.15 3.75
C ILE A 292 12.09 -5.01 4.73
N GLN A 293 11.77 -4.94 6.02
CA GLN A 293 12.46 -5.72 7.05
C GLN A 293 12.32 -7.22 6.79
N LEU A 294 11.10 -7.71 6.58
CA LEU A 294 10.84 -9.13 6.33
C LEU A 294 11.61 -9.66 5.10
N HIS A 295 11.66 -8.88 4.02
CA HIS A 295 12.35 -9.28 2.79
C HIS A 295 13.87 -9.08 2.87
N THR A 296 14.37 -8.19 3.73
CA THR A 296 15.82 -8.04 3.95
C THR A 296 16.37 -9.16 4.84
N ILE A 297 15.61 -9.59 5.86
CA ILE A 297 15.94 -10.71 6.74
C ILE A 297 15.92 -12.03 5.96
N LYS A 298 14.85 -12.30 5.20
CA LYS A 298 14.74 -13.53 4.38
C LYS A 298 15.85 -13.67 3.33
N ASN A 299 16.39 -12.56 2.84
CA ASN A 299 17.50 -12.54 1.88
C ASN A 299 18.89 -12.55 2.55
N GLY A 300 18.98 -12.85 3.85
CA GLY A 300 20.25 -13.04 4.58
C GLY A 300 21.12 -11.77 4.71
N SER A 301 20.53 -10.58 4.53
CA SER A 301 21.27 -9.32 4.40
C SER A 301 21.47 -8.56 5.71
N ILE A 302 20.94 -9.05 6.83
CA ILE A 302 21.10 -8.52 8.20
C ILE A 302 21.12 -9.72 9.17
N SER A 303 22.14 -9.81 10.04
CA SER A 303 22.08 -10.65 11.24
C SER A 303 21.34 -9.86 12.33
N GLU A 304 20.56 -10.54 13.18
CA GLU A 304 19.74 -9.93 14.25
C GLU A 304 20.54 -9.08 15.28
N ASN A 305 21.86 -9.04 15.17
CA ASN A 305 22.78 -8.42 16.13
C ASN A 305 23.33 -7.03 15.73
N SER A 306 22.73 -6.32 14.78
CA SER A 306 23.15 -4.93 14.49
C SER A 306 22.44 -3.92 15.41
N ASN A 307 23.14 -3.39 16.41
CA ASN A 307 22.69 -2.30 17.32
C ASN A 307 22.41 -0.94 16.63
N SER A 308 22.38 -0.88 15.30
CA SER A 308 22.06 0.34 14.55
C SER A 308 20.59 0.34 14.14
N ALA A 309 19.88 1.46 14.37
CA ALA A 309 18.52 1.64 13.89
C ALA A 309 18.43 1.33 12.37
N PRO A 310 17.38 0.63 11.91
CA PRO A 310 17.23 0.29 10.50
C PRO A 310 17.18 1.57 9.65
N HIS A 311 18.09 1.69 8.69
CA HIS A 311 18.05 2.76 7.70
C HIS A 311 17.02 2.42 6.63
N PHE A 312 15.93 3.19 6.56
CA PHE A 312 14.91 3.01 5.54
C PHE A 312 15.22 3.82 4.27
N PRO A 313 14.98 3.24 3.09
CA PRO A 313 15.10 3.94 1.82
C PRO A 313 14.19 5.18 1.75
N LYS A 314 14.59 6.17 0.95
CA LYS A 314 13.74 7.34 0.68
C LYS A 314 12.47 6.90 -0.07
N ILE A 315 11.31 7.30 0.44
CA ILE A 315 10.01 6.94 -0.12
C ILE A 315 9.63 7.91 -1.25
N TYR A 316 9.20 7.35 -2.39
CA TYR A 316 8.56 8.08 -3.47
C TYR A 316 7.13 7.58 -3.67
N ALA A 317 6.16 8.48 -3.52
CA ALA A 317 4.78 8.23 -3.89
C ALA A 317 4.56 8.53 -5.38
N ILE A 318 4.00 7.58 -6.12
CA ILE A 318 3.66 7.75 -7.54
C ILE A 318 2.14 7.75 -7.66
N GLY A 319 1.58 8.87 -8.13
CA GLY A 319 0.12 9.10 -8.16
C GLY A 319 -0.30 9.95 -9.34
N ASP A 320 -1.59 9.93 -9.67
CA ASP A 320 -2.19 10.69 -10.76
C ASP A 320 -3.02 11.89 -10.28
N ASN A 321 -3.36 11.95 -8.99
CA ASN A 321 -4.25 12.97 -8.43
C ASN A 321 -3.48 13.99 -7.56
N PRO A 322 -3.39 15.27 -7.98
CA PRO A 322 -2.67 16.29 -7.23
C PRO A 322 -3.24 16.56 -5.84
N ASN A 323 -4.56 16.51 -5.66
CA ASN A 323 -5.24 16.84 -4.41
C ASN A 323 -5.20 15.70 -3.39
N SER A 324 -4.89 14.47 -3.85
CA SER A 324 -4.88 13.27 -3.04
C SER A 324 -3.44 12.74 -2.87
N ASP A 325 -2.87 12.15 -3.93
CA ASP A 325 -1.55 11.51 -3.87
C ASP A 325 -0.43 12.51 -3.59
N ILE A 326 -0.40 13.61 -4.35
CA ILE A 326 0.70 14.56 -4.33
C ILE A 326 0.62 15.45 -3.09
N ALA A 327 -0.58 15.98 -2.79
CA ALA A 327 -0.82 16.76 -1.57
C ALA A 327 -0.47 15.95 -0.31
N GLY A 328 -0.95 14.69 -0.21
CA GLY A 328 -0.68 13.84 0.94
C GLY A 328 0.80 13.47 1.07
N ALA A 329 1.45 13.06 -0.02
CA ALA A 329 2.87 12.72 -0.01
C ALA A 329 3.75 13.91 0.40
N ASN A 330 3.49 15.09 -0.18
CA ASN A 330 4.24 16.30 0.16
C ASN A 330 4.04 16.71 1.62
N ARG A 331 2.80 16.63 2.14
CA ARG A 331 2.49 16.97 3.55
C ARG A 331 3.16 16.01 4.53
N HIS A 332 3.25 14.74 4.17
CA HIS A 332 3.92 13.71 4.98
C HIS A 332 5.46 13.78 4.87
N GLY A 333 6.01 14.56 3.94
CA GLY A 333 7.44 14.71 3.72
C GLY A 333 8.07 13.67 2.77
N TRP A 334 7.24 12.90 2.08
CA TRP A 334 7.69 12.01 1.01
C TRP A 334 7.97 12.80 -0.28
N SER A 335 8.77 12.20 -1.17
CA SER A 335 8.90 12.74 -2.52
C SER A 335 7.77 12.21 -3.40
N SER A 336 7.26 13.04 -4.29
CA SER A 336 6.08 12.74 -5.11
C SER A 336 6.41 12.73 -6.60
N VAL A 337 5.84 11.78 -7.33
CA VAL A 337 5.91 11.71 -8.79
C VAL A 337 4.49 11.70 -9.34
N LEU A 338 4.13 12.77 -10.06
CA LEU A 338 2.82 12.89 -10.70
C LEU A 338 2.87 12.28 -12.10
N VAL A 339 1.96 11.36 -12.40
CA VAL A 339 1.80 10.78 -13.74
C VAL A 339 0.64 11.42 -14.50
N ARG A 340 0.67 11.36 -15.85
CA ARG A 340 -0.34 11.98 -16.73
C ARG A 340 -1.41 11.00 -17.22
N THR A 341 -1.45 9.79 -16.68
CA THR A 341 -2.29 8.69 -17.16
C THR A 341 -3.71 8.68 -16.58
N GLY A 342 -3.99 9.54 -15.59
CA GLY A 342 -5.25 9.58 -14.86
C GLY A 342 -5.83 11.00 -14.68
N VAL A 343 -6.20 11.37 -13.45
CA VAL A 343 -6.88 12.63 -13.08
C VAL A 343 -6.11 13.85 -13.60
N PHE A 344 -4.80 13.89 -13.36
CA PHE A 344 -3.95 14.91 -13.96
C PHE A 344 -3.65 14.58 -15.43
N ASN A 345 -4.02 15.49 -16.33
CA ASN A 345 -3.82 15.36 -17.78
C ASN A 345 -3.10 16.59 -18.39
N GLY A 346 -2.30 17.30 -17.58
CA GLY A 346 -1.55 18.48 -18.03
C GLY A 346 -0.60 18.17 -19.18
N ARG A 347 -0.21 19.20 -19.95
CA ARG A 347 0.69 19.05 -21.11
C ARG A 347 2.11 18.67 -20.67
N LYS A 348 2.89 18.12 -21.59
CA LYS A 348 4.29 17.74 -21.32
C LYS A 348 5.08 18.91 -20.71
N GLY A 349 5.72 18.64 -19.56
CA GLY A 349 6.48 19.63 -18.80
C GLY A 349 5.66 20.41 -17.75
N GLU A 350 4.33 20.34 -17.80
CA GLU A 350 3.48 20.97 -16.80
C GLU A 350 3.47 20.17 -15.49
N ASN A 351 3.37 20.89 -14.38
CA ASN A 351 3.14 20.36 -13.04
C ASN A 351 1.87 21.03 -12.50
N HIS A 352 1.19 20.41 -11.56
CA HIS A 352 0.01 21.02 -10.95
C HIS A 352 0.38 22.35 -10.26
N HIS A 353 -0.48 23.34 -10.35
CA HIS A 353 -0.17 24.72 -9.95
C HIS A 353 -0.13 24.88 -8.43
N GLU A 354 -1.07 24.28 -7.70
CA GLU A 354 -1.13 24.30 -6.24
C GLU A 354 -0.25 23.21 -5.62
N HIS A 355 -0.66 21.94 -5.76
CA HIS A 355 0.11 20.79 -5.28
C HIS A 355 1.21 20.33 -6.24
N ARG A 356 2.33 21.06 -6.28
CA ARG A 356 3.49 20.73 -7.13
C ARG A 356 4.13 19.39 -6.72
N ALA A 357 4.25 18.45 -7.66
CA ALA A 357 4.99 17.21 -7.44
C ALA A 357 6.50 17.43 -7.51
N THR A 358 7.28 16.57 -6.85
CA THR A 358 8.76 16.60 -6.96
C THR A 358 9.22 16.33 -8.39
N HIS A 359 8.55 15.40 -9.07
CA HIS A 359 8.74 15.09 -10.48
C HIS A 359 7.39 14.89 -11.18
N VAL A 360 7.37 15.05 -12.49
CA VAL A 360 6.23 14.71 -13.34
C VAL A 360 6.70 13.77 -14.44
N SER A 361 5.94 12.72 -14.71
CA SER A 361 6.23 11.71 -15.73
C SER A 361 5.02 11.49 -16.62
N ASP A 362 5.25 11.04 -17.84
CA ASP A 362 4.13 10.77 -18.76
C ASP A 362 3.35 9.53 -18.30
N HIS A 363 4.06 8.49 -17.83
CA HIS A 363 3.47 7.28 -17.26
C HIS A 363 4.37 6.62 -16.19
N VAL A 364 3.85 5.61 -15.49
CA VAL A 364 4.52 4.93 -14.36
C VAL A 364 5.91 4.35 -14.70
N LEU A 365 6.13 3.84 -15.92
CA LEU A 365 7.44 3.30 -16.31
C LEU A 365 8.53 4.38 -16.34
N ASP A 366 8.19 5.62 -16.70
CA ASP A 366 9.16 6.72 -16.73
C ASP A 366 9.46 7.19 -15.32
N ALA A 367 8.43 7.23 -14.46
CA ALA A 367 8.58 7.54 -13.05
C ALA A 367 9.61 6.62 -12.38
N VAL A 368 9.45 5.29 -12.51
CA VAL A 368 10.39 4.34 -11.87
C VAL A 368 11.81 4.40 -12.46
N LYS A 369 11.97 4.76 -13.74
CA LYS A 369 13.29 4.95 -14.36
C LYS A 369 14.01 6.19 -13.82
N ILE A 370 13.31 7.30 -13.62
CA ILE A 370 13.88 8.56 -13.08
C ILE A 370 14.46 8.32 -11.67
N LEU A 371 13.72 7.64 -10.81
CA LEU A 371 14.13 7.38 -9.42
C LEU A 371 15.46 6.59 -9.34
N ARG A 372 15.73 5.76 -10.34
CA ARG A 372 16.98 5.00 -10.43
C ARG A 372 18.16 5.86 -10.89
N ILE A 373 17.98 6.83 -11.79
CA ILE A 373 19.04 7.78 -12.16
C ILE A 373 19.52 8.52 -10.92
N MET A 374 18.59 8.92 -10.05
CA MET A 374 18.90 9.63 -8.81
C MET A 374 19.61 8.72 -7.80
N SER A 375 19.17 7.47 -7.66
CA SER A 375 19.80 6.47 -6.80
C SER A 375 21.22 6.12 -7.26
N GLY A 376 21.44 5.98 -8.57
CA GLY A 376 22.74 5.69 -9.17
C GLY A 376 23.75 6.81 -8.97
N ARG A 377 23.34 8.08 -9.18
CA ARG A 377 24.18 9.26 -8.92
C ARG A 377 24.59 9.38 -7.45
N GLN A 378 23.67 9.14 -6.53
CA GLN A 378 23.96 9.16 -5.09
C GLN A 378 24.88 8.01 -4.68
N GLY A 379 24.68 6.80 -5.19
CA GLY A 379 25.56 5.65 -4.94
C GLY A 379 26.97 5.86 -5.47
N GLU A 380 27.11 6.47 -6.65
CA GLU A 380 28.41 6.82 -7.24
C GLU A 380 29.12 7.92 -6.46
N GLN A 381 28.41 8.97 -6.03
CA GLN A 381 28.95 10.01 -5.15
C GLN A 381 29.37 9.47 -3.78
N ALA A 382 28.56 8.59 -3.17
CA ALA A 382 28.89 7.95 -1.90
C ALA A 382 30.13 7.05 -2.02
N ARG A 383 30.24 6.28 -3.11
CA ARG A 383 31.41 5.44 -3.41
C ARG A 383 32.66 6.28 -3.67
N LEU A 384 32.55 7.40 -4.38
CA LEU A 384 33.66 8.34 -4.55
C LEU A 384 34.10 8.96 -3.21
N LYS A 385 33.14 9.30 -2.34
CA LYS A 385 33.42 9.82 -1.00
C LYS A 385 34.14 8.77 -0.15
N GLU A 386 33.67 7.52 -0.15
CA GLU A 386 34.32 6.43 0.58
C GLU A 386 35.73 6.11 0.06
N LEU A 387 35.94 6.16 -1.26
CA LEU A 387 37.26 6.01 -1.88
C LEU A 387 38.20 7.17 -1.50
N LYS A 388 37.70 8.40 -1.47
CA LYS A 388 38.45 9.58 -1.01
C LYS A 388 38.79 9.48 0.48
N ASP A 389 37.85 9.04 1.32
CA ASP A 389 38.05 8.87 2.75
C ASP A 389 39.05 7.73 3.05
N LYS A 390 39.03 6.65 2.26
CA LYS A 390 40.03 5.56 2.33
C LYS A 390 41.41 5.99 1.84
N ALA A 391 41.48 6.82 0.79
CA ALA A 391 42.72 7.39 0.31
C ALA A 391 43.32 8.40 1.31
N ALA A 392 42.47 9.20 1.97
CA ALA A 392 42.88 10.14 3.02
C ALA A 392 43.38 9.45 4.31
N LYS A 393 42.95 8.20 4.56
CA LYS A 393 43.37 7.38 5.72
C LYS A 393 44.62 6.52 5.46
N GLY A 394 45.32 6.70 4.35
CA GLY A 394 46.67 6.13 4.15
C GLY A 394 46.75 4.64 3.82
N GLY A 395 45.76 4.07 3.11
CA GLY A 395 45.89 2.71 2.55
C GLY A 395 46.91 2.64 1.40
N PRO A 396 47.68 1.54 1.27
CA PRO A 396 48.86 1.50 0.39
C PRO A 396 48.49 1.66 -1.09
N LEU A 397 49.12 2.64 -1.74
CA LEU A 397 49.13 2.78 -3.20
C LEU A 397 49.84 1.57 -3.80
N LEU A 398 49.09 0.68 -4.46
CA LEU A 398 49.65 -0.31 -5.39
C LEU A 398 50.24 0.45 -6.59
N THR A 399 51.53 0.75 -6.52
CA THR A 399 52.33 1.24 -7.65
C THR A 399 52.52 0.10 -8.66
N GLY A 400 51.56 -0.05 -9.58
CA GLY A 400 51.74 -0.85 -10.78
C GLY A 400 52.66 -0.14 -11.76
N GLY A 401 53.94 -0.51 -11.77
CA GLY A 401 54.93 -0.02 -12.73
C GLY A 401 54.52 -0.30 -14.17
N ILE A 402 54.45 0.75 -14.99
CA ILE A 402 54.26 0.70 -16.43
C ILE A 402 55.52 0.09 -17.06
N LYS A 403 55.39 -1.09 -17.67
CA LYS A 403 56.40 -1.62 -18.61
C LYS A 403 56.47 -0.68 -19.82
N LYS A 404 57.60 0.01 -20.00
CA LYS A 404 57.96 0.62 -21.29
C LYS A 404 58.55 -0.47 -22.19
N SER A 405 57.89 -0.69 -23.33
CA SER A 405 58.44 -1.35 -24.50
C SER A 405 59.60 -0.53 -25.07
N GLY A 406 60.79 -1.11 -25.16
CA GLY A 406 61.94 -0.55 -25.87
C GLY A 406 62.31 -1.45 -27.05
N LYS A 407 62.22 -0.88 -28.27
CA LYS A 407 62.81 -1.43 -29.50
C LYS A 407 64.34 -1.47 -29.40
N LYS A 408 64.95 -2.64 -29.61
CA LYS A 408 65.86 -2.95 -30.72
C LYS A 408 66.20 -4.42 -30.69
#